data_AF-A0A0F4XHR5-F1
#
_entry.id   AF-A0A0F4XHR5-F1
#
_cell.length_a   1.000
_cell.length_b   1.000
_cell.length_c   1.000
_cell.angle_alpha   90.00
_cell.angle_beta   90.00
_cell.angle_gamma   90.00
#
_symmetry.space_group_name_H-M   'P 1'
#
loop_
_entity.id
_entity.type
_entity.pdbx_description
1 polymer ?
#
loop_
_entity_poly.entity_id
_entity_poly.type
_entity_poly.pdbx_seq_one_letter_code
_entity_poly.pdbx_strand_id
1 'polypeptide(L)'
;MSWRDRLLPASFRGVGFWVDQAKTPVGHKGQLHEYPQRDQPFFEGLGQQAKIHELTAFIVGPDCLEQRDKLLKALEQGSGELVHPWLGRLQVKVGECDMTQTRQDGGLVTFALKFYPDQPLQFPSVTINSQKLLLVSADSFLGSAVRRFEDAMTLIKAARIGIADLRNSLKDIYGVIEQELKPLIETYRQLSDLVKAVKELPKEVVAEFKGLLGDIRELKDFARDGYRGVIASVSQQVEAIRKADAPKLTTGKDTTAAAQAVADLVQDTLLVQAAQWIAAMPVAAPAVKLGATPSVAQQAVQPVQRRDVPVADDVLALRDALNDAIWQASLKADPEHYQAMNNLRQQMAAHLTAVASSGVRLINLSFKQSLPALVVAYQQFADATRVTEVTQRNGVAHPGFLPPNDLKVSGE
;
A
#
# COMPACT_ATOMS: atom_id res chain seq x y z
N MET A 1 46.14 12.91 20.15
CA MET A 1 46.09 11.73 19.27
C MET A 1 46.22 12.22 17.84
N SER A 2 47.35 11.89 17.21
CA SER A 2 47.68 12.31 15.85
C SER A 2 46.82 11.54 14.85
N TRP A 3 46.54 12.12 13.68
CA TRP A 3 45.86 11.42 12.59
C TRP A 3 46.63 10.15 12.14
N ARG A 4 47.94 10.08 12.43
CA ARG A 4 48.79 8.90 12.22
C ARG A 4 48.42 7.71 13.12
N ASP A 5 47.90 7.97 14.32
CA ASP A 5 47.51 6.94 15.29
C ASP A 5 46.16 6.26 14.93
N ARG A 6 45.47 6.77 13.89
CA ARG A 6 44.17 6.26 13.39
C ARG A 6 44.28 5.50 12.06
N LEU A 7 45.47 5.34 11.50
CA LEU A 7 45.67 4.62 10.25
C LEU A 7 45.42 3.13 10.48
N LEU A 8 44.37 2.61 9.86
CA LEU A 8 44.14 1.17 9.80
C LEU A 8 45.12 0.55 8.78
N PRO A 9 45.66 -0.65 9.05
CA PRO A 9 46.41 -1.38 8.04
C PRO A 9 45.50 -1.63 6.83
N ALA A 10 45.91 -1.17 5.64
CA ALA A 10 45.10 -1.37 4.46
C ALA A 10 45.02 -2.86 4.14
N SER A 11 43.83 -3.35 3.84
CA SER A 11 43.67 -4.74 3.44
C SER A 11 42.55 -4.91 2.45
N PHE A 12 42.70 -5.88 1.55
CA PHE A 12 41.67 -6.28 0.62
C PHE A 12 41.42 -7.77 0.79
N ARG A 13 40.18 -8.14 1.13
CA ARG A 13 39.79 -9.53 1.46
C ARG A 13 40.70 -10.18 2.52
N GLY A 14 41.20 -9.38 3.47
CA GLY A 14 42.10 -9.82 4.53
C GLY A 14 43.59 -9.89 4.15
N VAL A 15 43.96 -9.60 2.90
CA VAL A 15 45.37 -9.47 2.48
C VAL A 15 45.84 -8.05 2.74
N GLY A 16 46.82 -7.88 3.62
CA GLY A 16 47.38 -6.57 3.98
C GLY A 16 48.31 -6.00 2.91
N PHE A 17 48.24 -4.69 2.69
CA PHE A 17 49.17 -3.94 1.84
C PHE A 17 49.37 -2.52 2.39
N TRP A 18 50.38 -1.81 1.92
CA TRP A 18 50.62 -0.43 2.27
C TRP A 18 50.06 0.50 1.20
N VAL A 19 49.50 1.64 1.59
CA VAL A 19 48.97 2.66 0.66
C VAL A 19 49.84 3.89 0.75
N ASP A 20 50.40 4.30 -0.38
CA ASP A 20 51.17 5.54 -0.51
C ASP A 20 50.26 6.72 -0.85
N GLN A 21 49.36 6.52 -1.83
CA GLN A 21 48.44 7.53 -2.31
C GLN A 21 47.04 6.96 -2.51
N ALA A 22 46.02 7.70 -2.05
CA ALA A 22 44.62 7.45 -2.40
C ALA A 22 44.02 8.69 -3.05
N LYS A 23 43.41 8.50 -4.22
CA LYS A 23 42.70 9.54 -4.95
C LYS A 23 41.25 9.09 -5.15
N THR A 24 40.32 9.90 -4.68
CA THR A 24 38.89 9.68 -4.87
C THR A 24 38.32 10.97 -5.47
N PRO A 25 37.78 10.95 -6.69
CA PRO A 25 37.15 12.13 -7.26
C PRO A 25 35.89 12.47 -6.45
N VAL A 26 35.77 13.74 -6.09
CA VAL A 26 34.63 14.29 -5.35
C VAL A 26 34.00 15.37 -6.23
N GLY A 27 32.68 15.35 -6.38
CA GLY A 27 31.97 16.34 -7.18
C GLY A 27 30.66 15.84 -7.76
N HIS A 28 30.07 16.64 -8.64
CA HIS A 28 28.90 16.30 -9.42
C HIS A 28 29.29 16.11 -10.88
N LYS A 29 28.68 15.12 -11.54
CA LYS A 29 28.72 15.04 -13.00
C LYS A 29 27.93 16.23 -13.53
N GLY A 30 28.39 16.83 -14.61
CA GLY A 30 27.57 17.79 -15.32
C GLY A 30 28.16 18.16 -16.66
N GLN A 31 27.32 18.76 -17.49
CA GLN A 31 27.69 19.24 -18.81
C GLN A 31 27.80 20.76 -18.75
N LEU A 32 28.96 21.28 -19.16
CA LEU A 32 29.18 22.71 -19.29
C LEU A 32 28.73 23.15 -20.67
N HIS A 33 27.72 24.01 -20.72
CA HIS A 33 27.23 24.64 -21.94
C HIS A 33 27.80 26.05 -22.05
N GLU A 34 28.59 26.27 -23.09
CA GLU A 34 29.13 27.58 -23.47
C GLU A 34 28.36 28.10 -24.69
N TYR A 35 27.77 29.29 -24.56
CA TYR A 35 26.98 29.91 -25.63
C TYR A 35 27.76 31.09 -26.24
N PRO A 36 27.86 31.20 -27.57
CA PRO A 36 28.48 32.36 -28.22
C PRO A 36 27.83 33.68 -27.76
N GLN A 37 28.66 34.72 -27.54
CA GLN A 37 28.26 36.06 -27.04
C GLN A 37 27.72 36.10 -25.59
N ARG A 38 27.95 35.06 -24.78
CA ARG A 38 27.60 35.06 -23.37
C ARG A 38 28.82 34.72 -22.51
N ASP A 39 29.21 35.65 -21.65
CA ASP A 39 30.44 35.52 -20.84
C ASP A 39 30.31 34.52 -19.68
N GLN A 40 29.08 34.11 -19.33
CA GLN A 40 28.82 33.18 -18.22
C GLN A 40 28.35 31.81 -18.74
N PRO A 41 29.12 30.73 -18.49
CA PRO A 41 28.74 29.38 -18.89
C PRO A 41 27.67 28.78 -17.97
N PHE A 42 26.86 27.86 -18.48
CA PHE A 42 25.83 27.15 -17.72
C PHE A 42 26.26 25.70 -17.46
N PHE A 43 26.29 25.28 -16.20
CA PHE A 43 26.62 23.91 -15.82
C PHE A 43 25.36 23.15 -15.42
N GLU A 44 24.96 22.17 -16.22
CA GLU A 44 23.84 21.28 -15.91
C GLU A 44 24.34 20.09 -15.08
N GLY A 45 23.89 19.97 -13.83
CA GLY A 45 24.26 18.86 -12.94
C GLY A 45 23.51 17.57 -13.27
N LEU A 46 24.23 16.54 -13.70
CA LEU A 46 23.72 15.20 -14.06
C LEU A 46 23.88 14.17 -12.92
N GLY A 47 23.90 14.61 -11.67
CA GLY A 47 24.01 13.78 -10.48
C GLY A 47 25.42 13.72 -9.87
N GLN A 48 25.63 12.85 -8.88
CA GLN A 48 26.93 12.74 -8.19
C GLN A 48 27.98 12.03 -9.06
N GLN A 49 29.24 12.48 -8.98
CA GLN A 49 30.35 11.81 -9.62
C GLN A 49 30.56 10.42 -9.02
N ALA A 50 30.88 9.43 -9.88
CA ALA A 50 31.18 8.09 -9.41
C ALA A 50 32.45 8.14 -8.55
N LYS A 51 32.35 7.66 -7.31
CA LYS A 51 33.45 7.64 -6.34
C LYS A 51 34.40 6.48 -6.65
N ILE A 52 35.16 6.61 -7.74
CA ILE A 52 36.18 5.63 -8.11
C ILE A 52 37.37 5.83 -7.17
N HIS A 53 37.75 4.80 -6.42
CA HIS A 53 38.89 4.87 -5.51
C HIS A 53 40.14 4.39 -6.25
N GLU A 54 41.02 5.32 -6.63
CA GLU A 54 42.33 5.03 -7.20
C GLU A 54 43.36 4.96 -6.06
N LEU A 55 44.03 3.81 -5.92
CA LEU A 55 44.96 3.52 -4.85
C LEU A 55 46.31 3.11 -5.41
N THR A 56 47.36 3.82 -5.00
CA THR A 56 48.74 3.39 -5.20
C THR A 56 49.19 2.65 -3.94
N ALA A 57 49.30 1.34 -4.08
CA ALA A 57 49.65 0.42 -3.01
C ALA A 57 51.03 -0.19 -3.24
N PHE A 58 51.71 -0.59 -2.17
CA PHE A 58 52.96 -1.32 -2.26
C PHE A 58 53.06 -2.44 -1.21
N ILE A 59 53.83 -3.46 -1.55
CA ILE A 59 54.18 -4.57 -0.66
C ILE A 59 55.69 -4.55 -0.48
N VAL A 60 56.15 -4.58 0.78
CA VAL A 60 57.57 -4.57 1.17
C VAL A 60 57.78 -5.66 2.21
N GLY A 61 58.82 -6.49 2.03
CA GLY A 61 59.23 -7.49 3.01
C GLY A 61 59.93 -8.71 2.39
N PRO A 62 60.45 -9.63 3.22
CA PRO A 62 61.06 -10.88 2.77
C PRO A 62 60.02 -11.80 2.07
N ASP A 63 58.75 -11.73 2.47
CA ASP A 63 57.64 -12.53 1.92
C ASP A 63 56.86 -11.81 0.81
N CYS A 64 57.47 -10.78 0.19
CA CYS A 64 56.82 -9.89 -0.76
C CYS A 64 56.21 -10.64 -1.96
N LEU A 65 56.88 -11.67 -2.46
CA LEU A 65 56.39 -12.48 -3.59
C LEU A 65 55.16 -13.32 -3.22
N GLU A 66 55.10 -13.87 -2.01
CA GLU A 66 53.94 -14.66 -1.57
C GLU A 66 52.72 -13.78 -1.27
N GLN A 67 52.94 -12.61 -0.66
CA GLN A 67 51.88 -11.63 -0.41
C GLN A 67 51.34 -11.02 -1.70
N ARG A 68 52.21 -10.78 -2.69
CA ARG A 68 51.83 -10.39 -4.05
C ARG A 68 50.89 -11.41 -4.69
N ASP A 69 51.23 -12.69 -4.66
CA ASP A 69 50.42 -13.74 -5.29
C ASP A 69 49.07 -13.92 -4.58
N LYS A 70 49.02 -13.73 -3.25
CA LYS A 70 47.77 -13.71 -2.48
C LYS A 70 46.90 -12.50 -2.83
N LEU A 71 47.50 -11.31 -2.97
CA LEU A 71 46.77 -10.10 -3.33
C LEU A 71 46.24 -10.20 -4.77
N LEU A 72 47.04 -10.70 -5.71
CA LEU A 72 46.65 -10.86 -7.10
C LEU A 72 45.47 -11.85 -7.23
N LYS A 73 45.51 -12.99 -6.53
CA LYS A 73 44.38 -13.92 -6.45
C LYS A 73 43.13 -13.29 -5.84
N ALA A 74 43.28 -12.42 -4.84
CA ALA A 74 42.16 -11.71 -4.24
C ALA A 74 41.55 -10.70 -5.22
N LEU A 75 42.38 -9.98 -5.98
CA LEU A 75 41.96 -9.00 -6.98
C LEU A 75 41.21 -9.67 -8.16
N GLU A 76 41.69 -10.82 -8.64
CA GLU A 76 41.04 -11.60 -9.71
C GLU A 76 39.65 -12.14 -9.33
N GLN A 77 39.36 -12.29 -8.03
CA GLN A 77 38.03 -12.71 -7.56
C GLN A 77 36.97 -11.60 -7.65
N GLY A 78 37.36 -10.38 -8.03
CA GLY A 78 36.45 -9.34 -8.55
C GLY A 78 35.74 -8.49 -7.49
N SER A 79 35.06 -9.06 -6.50
CA SER A 79 34.38 -8.30 -5.43
C SER A 79 34.96 -8.60 -4.05
N GLY A 80 34.99 -7.62 -3.16
CA GLY A 80 35.48 -7.83 -1.81
C GLY A 80 35.45 -6.61 -0.91
N GLU A 81 35.69 -6.87 0.37
CA GLU A 81 35.83 -5.83 1.38
C GLU A 81 37.24 -5.21 1.27
N LEU A 82 37.27 -3.90 1.06
CA LEU A 82 38.45 -3.06 1.11
C LEU A 82 38.45 -2.29 2.43
N VAL A 83 39.46 -2.53 3.26
CA VAL A 83 39.76 -1.71 4.43
C VAL A 83 40.71 -0.61 3.97
N HIS A 84 40.17 0.59 3.80
CA HIS A 84 40.93 1.77 3.40
C HIS A 84 41.45 2.54 4.64
N PRO A 85 42.73 2.94 4.68
CA PRO A 85 43.32 3.60 5.86
C PRO A 85 42.59 4.86 6.33
N TRP A 86 41.99 5.62 5.41
CA TRP A 86 41.31 6.89 5.69
C TRP A 86 39.78 6.84 5.58
N LEU A 87 39.22 5.85 4.87
CA LEU A 87 37.77 5.77 4.55
C LEU A 87 37.08 4.63 5.30
N GLY A 88 37.85 3.79 6.00
CA GLY A 88 37.32 2.64 6.72
C GLY A 88 36.99 1.48 5.79
N ARG A 89 36.02 0.66 6.20
CA ARG A 89 35.61 -0.56 5.48
C ARG A 89 34.61 -0.22 4.37
N LEU A 90 34.92 -0.61 3.14
CA LEU A 90 34.11 -0.37 1.95
C LEU A 90 33.91 -1.68 1.17
N GLN A 91 32.71 -1.89 0.65
CA GLN A 91 32.45 -2.95 -0.34
C GLN A 91 32.73 -2.41 -1.73
N VAL A 92 33.66 -3.05 -2.42
CA VAL A 92 34.15 -2.57 -3.71
C VAL A 92 34.26 -3.71 -4.72
N LYS A 93 34.11 -3.34 -6.00
CA LYS A 93 34.47 -4.16 -7.15
C LYS A 93 35.82 -3.70 -7.68
N VAL A 94 36.69 -4.66 -7.91
CA VAL A 94 38.02 -4.47 -8.45
C VAL A 94 37.90 -4.11 -9.93
N GLY A 95 38.56 -3.01 -10.29
CA GLY A 95 38.71 -2.54 -11.66
C GLY A 95 40.06 -2.91 -12.25
N GLU A 96 40.54 -2.10 -13.17
CA GLU A 96 41.89 -2.23 -13.73
C GLU A 96 42.93 -2.13 -12.62
N CYS A 97 43.86 -3.10 -12.61
CA CYS A 97 44.94 -3.18 -11.66
C CYS A 97 46.26 -3.35 -12.43
N ASP A 98 47.17 -2.41 -12.26
CA ASP A 98 48.51 -2.50 -12.85
C ASP A 98 49.53 -2.87 -11.79
N MET A 99 50.38 -3.85 -12.08
CA MET A 99 51.48 -4.27 -11.22
C MET A 99 52.81 -3.86 -11.86
N THR A 100 53.61 -3.09 -11.14
CA THR A 100 54.96 -2.70 -11.56
C THR A 100 56.00 -3.31 -10.64
N GLN A 101 56.98 -4.00 -11.24
CA GLN A 101 58.12 -4.56 -10.54
C GLN A 101 59.39 -4.27 -11.36
N THR A 102 60.31 -3.49 -10.80
CA THR A 102 61.56 -3.13 -11.47
C THR A 102 62.72 -3.91 -10.84
N ARG A 103 63.68 -4.35 -11.66
CA ARG A 103 64.83 -5.16 -11.22
C ARG A 103 65.73 -4.46 -10.18
N GLN A 104 65.67 -3.12 -10.13
CA GLN A 104 66.44 -2.30 -9.19
C GLN A 104 65.80 -2.23 -7.80
N ASP A 105 64.51 -2.53 -7.71
CA ASP A 105 63.73 -2.43 -6.49
C ASP A 105 63.79 -3.78 -5.74
N GLY A 106 64.82 -3.93 -4.90
CA GLY A 106 65.06 -5.15 -4.13
C GLY A 106 63.97 -5.43 -3.08
N GLY A 107 62.85 -6.04 -3.50
CA GLY A 107 61.78 -6.50 -2.62
C GLY A 107 60.56 -5.59 -2.51
N LEU A 108 60.38 -4.65 -3.45
CA LEU A 108 59.20 -3.77 -3.54
C LEU A 108 58.35 -4.18 -4.76
N VAL A 109 57.04 -4.32 -4.55
CA VAL A 109 56.06 -4.44 -5.63
C VAL A 109 55.03 -3.34 -5.49
N THR A 110 54.87 -2.54 -6.54
CA THR A 110 53.92 -1.43 -6.57
C THR A 110 52.69 -1.79 -7.39
N PHE A 111 51.52 -1.47 -6.88
CA PHE A 111 50.22 -1.70 -7.49
C PHE A 111 49.49 -0.37 -7.68
N ALA A 112 48.95 -0.14 -8.88
CA ALA A 112 47.93 0.88 -9.11
C ALA A 112 46.58 0.18 -9.22
N LEU A 113 45.75 0.33 -8.18
CA LEU A 113 44.46 -0.36 -8.05
C LEU A 113 43.33 0.64 -8.24
N LYS A 114 42.38 0.34 -9.14
CA LYS A 114 41.13 1.08 -9.26
C LYS A 114 40.00 0.27 -8.63
N PHE A 115 39.28 0.84 -7.68
CA PHE A 115 38.11 0.22 -7.07
C PHE A 115 36.84 1.01 -7.36
N TYR A 116 35.79 0.30 -7.75
CA TYR A 116 34.46 0.83 -7.97
C TYR A 116 33.56 0.51 -6.77
N PRO A 117 32.69 1.44 -6.33
CA PRO A 117 31.77 1.16 -5.24
C PRO A 117 30.78 0.09 -5.66
N ASP A 118 30.65 -0.99 -4.88
CA ASP A 118 29.65 -2.03 -5.12
C ASP A 118 28.29 -1.57 -4.56
N GLN A 119 27.68 -0.60 -5.22
CA GLN A 119 26.30 -0.25 -4.94
C GLN A 119 25.41 -1.28 -5.64
N PRO A 120 24.65 -2.11 -4.90
CA PRO A 120 23.69 -2.99 -5.55
C PRO A 120 22.70 -2.13 -6.33
N LEU A 121 22.50 -2.46 -7.60
CA LEU A 121 21.44 -1.86 -8.41
C LEU A 121 20.13 -2.07 -7.65
N GLN A 122 19.48 -0.97 -7.26
CA GLN A 122 18.11 -1.03 -6.74
C GLN A 122 17.20 -1.30 -7.92
N PHE A 123 17.00 -2.59 -8.23
CA PHE A 123 15.98 -3.00 -9.19
C PHE A 123 14.59 -2.76 -8.57
N PRO A 124 13.60 -2.33 -9.36
CA PRO A 124 12.23 -2.26 -8.88
C PRO A 124 11.77 -3.66 -8.46
N SER A 125 11.44 -3.84 -7.18
CA SER A 125 10.84 -5.07 -6.69
C SER A 125 9.41 -5.19 -7.22
N VAL A 126 9.04 -6.36 -7.74
CA VAL A 126 7.66 -6.66 -8.13
C VAL A 126 6.78 -6.49 -6.89
N THR A 127 5.99 -5.43 -6.87
CA THR A 127 5.04 -5.17 -5.79
C THR A 127 3.69 -5.72 -6.23
N ILE A 128 3.13 -6.63 -5.43
CA ILE A 128 1.82 -7.22 -5.70
C ILE A 128 0.76 -6.12 -5.64
N ASN A 129 -0.02 -5.97 -6.71
CA ASN A 129 -1.14 -5.04 -6.73
C ASN A 129 -2.36 -5.69 -6.06
N SER A 130 -2.48 -5.49 -4.74
CA SER A 130 -3.56 -6.06 -3.92
C SER A 130 -4.95 -5.58 -4.37
N GLN A 131 -5.08 -4.35 -4.87
CA GLN A 131 -6.33 -3.82 -5.43
C GLN A 131 -6.81 -4.67 -6.62
N LYS A 132 -5.93 -4.93 -7.60
CA LYS A 132 -6.30 -5.73 -8.78
C LYS A 132 -6.65 -7.17 -8.41
N LEU A 133 -5.91 -7.77 -7.46
CA LEU A 133 -6.21 -9.13 -6.98
C LEU A 133 -7.59 -9.20 -6.31
N LEU A 134 -7.94 -8.19 -5.52
CA LEU A 134 -9.25 -8.10 -4.89
C LEU A 134 -10.37 -8.00 -5.94
N LEU A 135 -10.23 -7.14 -6.95
CA LEU A 135 -11.23 -6.99 -8.02
C LEU A 135 -11.42 -8.28 -8.82
N VAL A 136 -10.33 -8.99 -9.14
CA VAL A 136 -10.41 -10.30 -9.82
C VAL A 136 -11.12 -11.34 -8.94
N SER A 137 -10.82 -11.36 -7.63
CA SER A 137 -11.52 -12.26 -6.71
C SER A 137 -13.00 -11.92 -6.55
N ALA A 138 -13.36 -10.63 -6.61
CA ALA A 138 -14.74 -10.17 -6.54
C ALA A 138 -15.54 -10.59 -7.78
N ASP A 139 -14.95 -10.49 -8.98
CA ASP A 139 -15.55 -10.98 -10.23
C ASP A 139 -15.75 -12.50 -10.24
N SER A 140 -14.74 -13.26 -9.78
CA SER A 140 -14.86 -14.71 -9.61
C SER A 140 -15.96 -15.10 -8.61
N PHE A 141 -16.08 -14.35 -7.50
CA PHE A 141 -17.13 -14.57 -6.52
C PHE A 141 -18.52 -14.28 -7.09
N LEU A 142 -18.69 -13.17 -7.81
CA LEU A 142 -19.91 -12.84 -8.53
C LEU A 142 -20.31 -13.95 -9.51
N GLY A 143 -19.35 -14.48 -10.27
CA GLY A 143 -19.60 -15.59 -11.19
C GLY A 143 -20.18 -16.82 -10.47
N SER A 144 -19.66 -17.15 -9.29
CA SER A 144 -20.19 -18.25 -8.47
C SER A 144 -21.59 -17.96 -7.91
N ALA A 145 -21.85 -16.72 -7.49
CA ALA A 145 -23.16 -16.29 -6.97
C ALA A 145 -24.26 -16.36 -8.04
N VAL A 146 -23.96 -15.86 -9.24
CA VAL A 146 -24.81 -15.95 -10.43
C VAL A 146 -25.17 -17.40 -10.71
N ARG A 147 -24.16 -18.28 -10.76
CA ARG A 147 -24.35 -19.71 -11.02
C ARG A 147 -25.20 -20.38 -9.95
N ARG A 148 -24.90 -20.13 -8.68
CA ARG A 148 -25.67 -20.66 -7.53
C ARG A 148 -27.14 -20.27 -7.61
N PHE A 149 -27.44 -19.02 -7.95
CA PHE A 149 -28.82 -18.57 -8.14
C PHE A 149 -29.51 -19.27 -9.30
N GLU A 150 -28.85 -19.35 -10.46
CA GLU A 150 -29.41 -20.03 -11.63
C GLU A 150 -29.72 -21.50 -11.32
N ASP A 151 -28.77 -22.22 -10.74
CA ASP A 151 -28.92 -23.63 -10.35
C ASP A 151 -30.08 -23.80 -9.35
N ALA A 152 -30.18 -22.94 -8.32
CA ALA A 152 -31.30 -22.96 -7.38
C ALA A 152 -32.65 -22.76 -8.10
N MET A 153 -32.75 -21.80 -9.02
CA MET A 153 -33.97 -21.52 -9.76
C MET A 153 -34.34 -22.62 -10.76
N THR A 154 -33.38 -23.40 -11.28
CA THR A 154 -33.70 -24.58 -12.13
C THR A 154 -34.38 -25.71 -11.35
N LEU A 155 -34.05 -25.88 -10.07
CA LEU A 155 -34.61 -26.92 -9.22
C LEU A 155 -36.02 -26.55 -8.70
N ILE A 156 -36.34 -25.27 -8.68
CA ILE A 156 -37.61 -24.73 -8.18
C ILE A 156 -38.69 -24.85 -9.26
N LYS A 157 -39.85 -25.40 -8.88
CA LYS A 157 -41.02 -25.41 -9.77
C LYS A 157 -41.73 -24.07 -9.70
N ALA A 158 -41.56 -23.23 -10.72
CA ALA A 158 -42.18 -21.89 -10.78
C ALA A 158 -43.71 -21.90 -10.54
N ALA A 159 -44.41 -22.94 -10.99
CA ALA A 159 -45.85 -23.10 -10.76
C ALA A 159 -46.24 -23.25 -9.27
N ARG A 160 -45.31 -23.69 -8.42
CA ARG A 160 -45.50 -23.88 -6.98
C ARG A 160 -45.10 -22.67 -6.14
N ILE A 161 -44.56 -21.62 -6.77
CA ILE A 161 -44.20 -20.37 -6.10
C ILE A 161 -45.49 -19.58 -5.81
N GLY A 162 -45.80 -19.45 -4.52
CA GLY A 162 -46.86 -18.59 -4.01
C GLY A 162 -46.42 -17.13 -4.02
N ILE A 163 -47.03 -16.31 -4.87
CA ILE A 163 -46.64 -14.89 -5.05
C ILE A 163 -46.81 -14.08 -3.76
N ALA A 164 -47.90 -14.31 -3.02
CA ALA A 164 -48.16 -13.60 -1.77
C ALA A 164 -47.12 -13.93 -0.69
N ASP A 165 -46.76 -15.20 -0.56
CA ASP A 165 -45.76 -15.68 0.39
C ASP A 165 -44.36 -15.21 -0.01
N LEU A 166 -44.00 -15.29 -1.30
CA LEU A 166 -42.71 -14.81 -1.80
C LEU A 166 -42.54 -13.30 -1.52
N ARG A 167 -43.57 -12.50 -1.79
CA ARG A 167 -43.59 -11.07 -1.47
C ARG A 167 -43.40 -10.83 0.04
N ASN A 168 -44.03 -11.63 0.89
CA ASN A 168 -43.86 -11.50 2.35
C ASN A 168 -42.44 -11.84 2.80
N SER A 169 -41.82 -12.89 2.23
CA SER A 169 -40.42 -13.25 2.50
C SER A 169 -39.44 -12.16 2.05
N LEU A 170 -39.69 -11.56 0.90
CA LEU A 170 -38.77 -10.58 0.29
C LEU A 170 -38.94 -9.15 0.82
N LYS A 171 -39.90 -8.88 1.70
CA LYS A 171 -40.18 -7.50 2.16
C LYS A 171 -38.97 -6.82 2.81
N ASP A 172 -38.28 -7.54 3.69
CA ASP A 172 -37.12 -6.98 4.41
C ASP A 172 -35.91 -6.83 3.46
N ILE A 173 -35.74 -7.79 2.55
CA ILE A 173 -34.70 -7.77 1.50
C ILE A 173 -34.94 -6.61 0.53
N TYR A 174 -36.18 -6.34 0.17
CA TYR A 174 -36.52 -5.20 -0.68
C TYR A 174 -36.17 -3.87 -0.03
N GLY A 175 -36.33 -3.73 1.29
CA GLY A 175 -35.87 -2.55 2.02
C GLY A 175 -34.34 -2.38 1.95
N VAL A 176 -33.58 -3.47 1.89
CA VAL A 176 -32.13 -3.44 1.64
C VAL A 176 -31.83 -3.00 0.20
N ILE A 177 -32.54 -3.55 -0.78
CA ILE A 177 -32.41 -3.15 -2.19
C ILE A 177 -32.72 -1.65 -2.37
N GLU A 178 -33.76 -1.13 -1.73
CA GLU A 178 -34.13 0.29 -1.78
C GLU A 178 -33.03 1.21 -1.25
N GLN A 179 -32.31 0.78 -0.21
CA GLN A 179 -31.28 1.59 0.45
C GLN A 179 -29.95 1.53 -0.28
N GLU A 180 -29.49 0.31 -0.61
CA GLU A 180 -28.13 0.05 -1.08
C GLU A 180 -28.03 -0.10 -2.60
N LEU A 181 -29.09 -0.61 -3.25
CA LEU A 181 -29.11 -0.96 -4.68
C LEU A 181 -30.11 -0.09 -5.45
N LYS A 182 -30.06 1.23 -5.23
CA LYS A 182 -30.97 2.22 -5.83
C LYS A 182 -31.23 2.07 -7.33
N PRO A 183 -30.24 1.75 -8.20
CA PRO A 183 -30.52 1.60 -9.63
C PRO A 183 -31.48 0.43 -9.93
N LEU A 184 -31.54 -0.61 -9.09
CA LEU A 184 -32.54 -1.68 -9.25
C LEU A 184 -33.97 -1.20 -9.00
N ILE A 185 -34.15 -0.13 -8.22
CA ILE A 185 -35.48 0.45 -7.98
C ILE A 185 -35.99 1.19 -9.23
N GLU A 186 -35.10 1.66 -10.09
CA GLU A 186 -35.51 2.26 -11.37
C GLU A 186 -36.14 1.21 -12.29
N THR A 187 -35.59 -0.01 -12.28
CA THR A 187 -36.11 -1.19 -13.02
C THR A 187 -37.31 -1.83 -12.31
N TYR A 188 -37.17 -2.16 -11.03
CA TYR A 188 -38.15 -2.86 -10.19
C TYR A 188 -38.75 -1.91 -9.13
N ARG A 189 -39.51 -0.93 -9.61
CA ARG A 189 -40.11 0.15 -8.80
C ARG A 189 -40.96 -0.31 -7.62
N GLN A 190 -41.52 -1.51 -7.71
CA GLN A 190 -42.31 -2.11 -6.65
C GLN A 190 -41.85 -3.53 -6.37
N LEU A 191 -41.95 -3.96 -5.11
CA LEU A 191 -41.68 -5.33 -4.70
C LEU A 191 -42.47 -6.37 -5.51
N SER A 192 -43.69 -6.05 -5.93
CA SER A 192 -44.49 -6.94 -6.79
C SER A 192 -43.86 -7.18 -8.16
N ASP A 193 -43.14 -6.21 -8.70
CA ASP A 193 -42.50 -6.32 -10.01
C ASP A 193 -41.27 -7.23 -9.91
N LEU A 194 -40.47 -7.05 -8.84
CA LEU A 194 -39.37 -7.96 -8.52
C LEU A 194 -39.87 -9.40 -8.31
N VAL A 195 -40.94 -9.59 -7.53
CA VAL A 195 -41.50 -10.93 -7.26
C VAL A 195 -41.98 -11.60 -8.55
N LYS A 196 -42.59 -10.85 -9.47
CA LYS A 196 -42.97 -11.37 -10.79
C LYS A 196 -41.74 -11.71 -11.63
N ALA A 197 -40.75 -10.83 -11.70
CA ALA A 197 -39.52 -11.05 -12.45
C ALA A 197 -38.76 -12.29 -11.95
N VAL A 198 -38.65 -12.49 -10.63
CA VAL A 198 -38.04 -13.69 -10.04
C VAL A 198 -38.77 -14.95 -10.48
N LYS A 199 -40.12 -14.92 -10.54
CA LYS A 199 -40.93 -16.08 -10.91
C LYS A 199 -40.89 -16.38 -12.41
N GLU A 200 -40.94 -15.36 -13.25
CA GLU A 200 -41.15 -15.49 -14.70
C GLU A 200 -39.83 -15.43 -15.49
N LEU A 201 -38.89 -14.59 -15.05
CA LEU A 201 -37.66 -14.22 -15.77
C LEU A 201 -36.44 -14.20 -14.83
N PRO A 202 -36.11 -15.32 -14.13
CA PRO A 202 -35.03 -15.35 -13.14
C PRO A 202 -33.67 -14.95 -13.72
N LYS A 203 -33.41 -15.26 -14.99
CA LYS A 203 -32.14 -14.89 -15.65
C LYS A 203 -32.01 -13.38 -15.90
N GLU A 204 -33.12 -12.69 -16.16
CA GLU A 204 -33.11 -11.24 -16.33
C GLU A 204 -32.79 -10.54 -15.01
N VAL A 205 -33.37 -11.04 -13.90
CA VAL A 205 -33.04 -10.54 -12.55
C VAL A 205 -31.53 -10.60 -12.32
N VAL A 206 -30.90 -11.74 -12.56
CA VAL A 206 -29.45 -11.88 -12.36
C VAL A 206 -28.65 -10.97 -13.28
N ALA A 207 -29.08 -10.78 -14.53
CA ALA A 207 -28.43 -9.89 -15.48
C ALA A 207 -28.46 -8.42 -15.00
N GLU A 208 -29.58 -7.96 -14.44
CA GLU A 208 -29.71 -6.63 -13.84
C GLU A 208 -28.74 -6.44 -12.67
N PHE A 209 -28.70 -7.40 -11.73
CA PHE A 209 -27.77 -7.36 -10.59
C PHE A 209 -26.30 -7.32 -11.04
N LYS A 210 -25.94 -8.12 -12.05
CA LYS A 210 -24.60 -8.09 -12.64
C LYS A 210 -24.30 -6.74 -13.32
N GLY A 211 -25.29 -6.16 -13.98
CA GLY A 211 -25.20 -4.85 -14.64
C GLY A 211 -24.85 -3.71 -13.67
N LEU A 212 -25.40 -3.74 -12.45
CA LEU A 212 -25.08 -2.75 -11.41
C LEU A 212 -23.60 -2.66 -11.10
N LEU A 213 -22.91 -3.79 -11.13
CA LEU A 213 -21.54 -3.95 -10.67
C LEU A 213 -20.51 -3.67 -11.79
N GLY A 214 -20.97 -3.47 -13.03
CA GLY A 214 -20.11 -3.15 -14.18
C GLY A 214 -19.72 -1.67 -14.28
N ASP A 215 -20.48 -0.78 -13.64
CA ASP A 215 -20.20 0.67 -13.59
C ASP A 215 -19.20 0.97 -12.46
N ILE A 216 -17.89 0.78 -12.73
CA ILE A 216 -16.81 1.14 -11.79
C ILE A 216 -16.74 2.67 -11.66
N ARG A 217 -17.62 3.25 -10.81
CA ARG A 217 -17.66 4.67 -10.40
C ARG A 217 -16.61 5.01 -9.32
N GLU A 218 -15.91 4.00 -8.84
CA GLU A 218 -15.11 3.93 -7.61
C GLU A 218 -14.04 5.02 -7.43
N LEU A 219 -13.32 5.41 -8.49
CA LEU A 219 -12.23 6.40 -8.39
C LEU A 219 -12.74 7.82 -8.11
N LYS A 220 -13.94 8.17 -8.59
CA LYS A 220 -14.53 9.50 -8.36
C LYS A 220 -15.11 9.60 -6.96
N ASP A 221 -15.65 8.51 -6.44
CA ASP A 221 -16.27 8.46 -5.11
C ASP A 221 -15.19 8.52 -4.01
N PHE A 222 -14.08 7.78 -4.14
CA PHE A 222 -12.97 7.90 -3.19
C PHE A 222 -12.38 9.33 -3.15
N ALA A 223 -12.24 9.98 -4.32
CA ALA A 223 -11.72 11.35 -4.38
C ALA A 223 -12.61 12.36 -3.63
N ARG A 224 -13.91 12.07 -3.49
CA ARG A 224 -14.87 12.89 -2.75
C ARG A 224 -14.89 12.58 -1.26
N ASP A 225 -14.92 11.29 -0.92
CA ASP A 225 -15.32 10.81 0.41
C ASP A 225 -14.11 10.37 1.28
N GLY A 226 -12.95 10.13 0.67
CA GLY A 226 -11.73 9.71 1.34
C GLY A 226 -11.87 8.37 2.08
N TYR A 227 -10.87 8.01 2.90
CA TYR A 227 -10.91 6.73 3.62
C TYR A 227 -12.10 6.62 4.58
N ARG A 228 -12.44 7.71 5.28
CA ARG A 228 -13.53 7.70 6.26
C ARG A 228 -14.88 7.48 5.63
N GLY A 229 -15.16 8.13 4.51
CA GLY A 229 -16.44 7.96 3.85
C GLY A 229 -16.58 6.55 3.28
N VAL A 230 -15.52 5.99 2.69
CA VAL A 230 -15.55 4.59 2.25
C VAL A 230 -15.72 3.63 3.44
N ILE A 231 -15.01 3.82 4.55
CA ILE A 231 -15.20 3.00 5.77
C ILE A 231 -16.65 3.09 6.26
N ALA A 232 -17.25 4.28 6.27
CA ALA A 232 -18.64 4.46 6.69
C ALA A 232 -19.62 3.74 5.76
N SER A 233 -19.46 3.89 4.44
CA SER A 233 -20.30 3.20 3.44
C SER A 233 -20.20 1.69 3.54
N VAL A 234 -18.98 1.15 3.65
CA VAL A 234 -18.78 -0.30 3.81
C VAL A 234 -19.32 -0.79 5.15
N SER A 235 -19.17 -0.01 6.23
CA SER A 235 -19.74 -0.37 7.55
C SER A 235 -21.27 -0.42 7.52
N GLN A 236 -21.92 0.53 6.84
CA GLN A 236 -23.36 0.51 6.61
C GLN A 236 -23.76 -0.74 5.80
N GLN A 237 -22.97 -1.08 4.79
CA GLN A 237 -23.21 -2.25 3.96
C GLN A 237 -23.03 -3.58 4.71
N VAL A 238 -22.10 -3.67 5.67
CA VAL A 238 -21.96 -4.84 6.56
C VAL A 238 -23.26 -5.10 7.32
N GLU A 239 -23.92 -4.05 7.83
CA GLU A 239 -25.21 -4.19 8.50
C GLU A 239 -26.33 -4.60 7.52
N ALA A 240 -26.28 -4.12 6.28
CA ALA A 240 -27.21 -4.56 5.23
C ALA A 240 -27.02 -6.04 4.86
N ILE A 241 -25.77 -6.50 4.72
CA ILE A 241 -25.41 -7.91 4.47
C ILE A 241 -25.97 -8.80 5.58
N ARG A 242 -25.81 -8.41 6.84
CA ARG A 242 -26.36 -9.15 8.00
C ARG A 242 -27.89 -9.23 7.98
N LYS A 243 -28.57 -8.17 7.54
CA LYS A 243 -30.04 -8.15 7.40
C LYS A 243 -30.54 -9.01 6.24
N ALA A 244 -29.80 -9.09 5.13
CA ALA A 244 -30.16 -9.90 3.97
C ALA A 244 -30.09 -11.41 4.23
N ASP A 245 -29.24 -11.84 5.18
CA ASP A 245 -28.92 -13.24 5.48
C ASP A 245 -30.08 -14.09 6.06
N ALA A 246 -31.21 -13.47 6.42
CA ALA A 246 -32.33 -14.16 7.07
C ALA A 246 -33.71 -13.73 6.51
N PRO A 247 -34.14 -14.23 5.33
CA PRO A 247 -35.52 -14.06 4.89
C PRO A 247 -36.48 -14.72 5.89
N LYS A 248 -37.63 -14.07 6.13
CA LYS A 248 -38.70 -14.67 6.94
C LYS A 248 -39.19 -15.96 6.26
N LEU A 249 -39.11 -17.07 7.00
CA LEU A 249 -39.61 -18.36 6.56
C LEU A 249 -41.13 -18.29 6.36
N THR A 250 -41.61 -18.79 5.23
CA THR A 250 -43.04 -18.84 4.87
C THR A 250 -43.46 -20.27 4.55
N THR A 251 -44.73 -20.46 4.20
CA THR A 251 -45.27 -21.75 3.80
C THR A 251 -44.90 -22.09 2.36
N GLY A 252 -44.43 -23.32 2.13
CA GLY A 252 -44.18 -23.86 0.80
C GLY A 252 -42.68 -23.92 0.45
N LYS A 253 -42.19 -25.14 0.22
CA LYS A 253 -40.77 -25.44 -0.03
C LYS A 253 -40.17 -24.64 -1.20
N ASP A 254 -40.91 -24.56 -2.32
CA ASP A 254 -40.45 -23.90 -3.54
C ASP A 254 -40.43 -22.36 -3.36
N THR A 255 -41.40 -21.80 -2.62
CA THR A 255 -41.44 -20.37 -2.30
C THR A 255 -40.31 -19.96 -1.36
N THR A 256 -40.03 -20.76 -0.32
CA THR A 256 -38.92 -20.50 0.60
C THR A 256 -37.57 -20.62 -0.09
N ALA A 257 -37.41 -21.58 -1.01
CA ALA A 257 -36.19 -21.74 -1.78
C ALA A 257 -35.96 -20.56 -2.74
N ALA A 258 -37.01 -20.08 -3.42
CA ALA A 258 -36.92 -18.90 -4.28
C ALA A 258 -36.58 -17.64 -3.49
N ALA A 259 -37.21 -17.45 -2.31
CA ALA A 259 -36.90 -16.33 -1.44
C ALA A 259 -35.45 -16.37 -0.95
N GLN A 260 -34.95 -17.55 -0.57
CA GLN A 260 -33.55 -17.74 -0.15
C GLN A 260 -32.58 -17.45 -1.29
N ALA A 261 -32.85 -17.93 -2.51
CA ALA A 261 -31.99 -17.67 -3.66
C ALA A 261 -31.85 -16.16 -3.94
N VAL A 262 -32.95 -15.39 -3.87
CA VAL A 262 -32.91 -13.93 -4.02
C VAL A 262 -32.18 -13.27 -2.85
N ALA A 263 -32.38 -13.74 -1.62
CA ALA A 263 -31.67 -13.24 -0.44
C ALA A 263 -30.16 -13.41 -0.58
N ASP A 264 -29.73 -14.60 -0.96
CA ASP A 264 -28.33 -14.96 -1.20
C ASP A 264 -27.75 -14.08 -2.33
N LEU A 265 -28.48 -13.91 -3.45
CA LEU A 265 -28.03 -13.05 -4.55
C LEU A 265 -27.84 -11.59 -4.14
N VAL A 266 -28.77 -11.04 -3.33
CA VAL A 266 -28.64 -9.67 -2.81
C VAL A 266 -27.44 -9.57 -1.87
N GLN A 267 -27.27 -10.53 -0.96
CA GLN A 267 -26.14 -10.57 -0.04
C GLN A 267 -24.80 -10.63 -0.78
N ASP A 268 -24.69 -11.49 -1.79
CA ASP A 268 -23.50 -11.65 -2.62
C ASP A 268 -23.19 -10.37 -3.41
N THR A 269 -24.22 -9.72 -3.95
CA THR A 269 -24.07 -8.44 -4.68
C THR A 269 -23.53 -7.35 -3.77
N LEU A 270 -24.03 -7.25 -2.53
CA LEU A 270 -23.54 -6.30 -1.53
C LEU A 270 -22.08 -6.59 -1.15
N LEU A 271 -21.69 -7.86 -1.04
CA LEU A 271 -20.30 -8.24 -0.78
C LEU A 271 -19.36 -7.85 -1.92
N VAL A 272 -19.80 -8.00 -3.18
CA VAL A 272 -19.03 -7.56 -4.35
C VAL A 272 -18.88 -6.03 -4.35
N GLN A 273 -19.96 -5.30 -4.08
CA GLN A 273 -19.91 -3.83 -4.00
C GLN A 273 -19.02 -3.35 -2.85
N ALA A 274 -19.03 -4.03 -1.70
CA ALA A 274 -18.12 -3.75 -0.60
C ALA A 274 -16.65 -3.97 -1.02
N ALA A 275 -16.37 -5.07 -1.73
CA ALA A 275 -15.04 -5.38 -2.25
C ALA A 275 -14.55 -4.34 -3.27
N GLN A 276 -15.45 -3.84 -4.12
CA GLN A 276 -15.21 -2.74 -5.06
C GLN A 276 -14.84 -1.44 -4.33
N TRP A 277 -15.63 -1.02 -3.33
CA TRP A 277 -15.32 0.15 -2.51
C TRP A 277 -14.00 0.01 -1.75
N ILE A 278 -13.70 -1.18 -1.22
CA ILE A 278 -12.44 -1.45 -0.54
C ILE A 278 -11.27 -1.39 -1.52
N ALA A 279 -11.42 -1.95 -2.72
CA ALA A 279 -10.40 -1.89 -3.77
C ALA A 279 -10.10 -0.45 -4.21
N ALA A 280 -11.06 0.48 -4.06
CA ALA A 280 -10.87 1.90 -4.32
C ALA A 280 -9.94 2.58 -3.29
N MET A 281 -9.74 2.00 -2.10
CA MET A 281 -8.84 2.53 -1.08
C MET A 281 -7.38 2.35 -1.53
N PRO A 282 -6.61 3.43 -1.76
CA PRO A 282 -5.22 3.27 -2.12
C PRO A 282 -4.40 2.86 -0.90
N VAL A 283 -3.36 2.05 -1.10
CA VAL A 283 -2.31 1.86 -0.08
C VAL A 283 -1.45 3.13 -0.11
N ALA A 284 -1.50 3.94 0.96
CA ALA A 284 -0.78 5.19 1.00
C ALA A 284 0.74 4.95 0.99
N ALA A 285 1.48 5.72 0.19
CA ALA A 285 2.93 5.75 0.33
C ALA A 285 3.29 6.42 1.67
N PRO A 286 4.38 6.00 2.35
CA PRO A 286 4.82 6.63 3.59
C PRO A 286 4.94 8.15 3.42
N ALA A 287 4.39 8.91 4.37
CA ALA A 287 4.44 10.37 4.32
C ALA A 287 5.91 10.82 4.36
N VAL A 288 6.38 11.45 3.28
CA VAL A 288 7.72 12.07 3.26
C VAL A 288 7.71 13.21 4.27
N LYS A 289 8.56 13.12 5.30
CA LYS A 289 8.79 14.23 6.23
C LYS A 289 9.30 15.41 5.41
N LEU A 290 8.56 16.53 5.42
CA LEU A 290 9.03 17.74 4.74
C LEU A 290 10.30 18.22 5.45
N GLY A 291 11.40 18.34 4.71
CA GLY A 291 12.67 18.83 5.27
C GLY A 291 12.62 20.29 5.73
N ALA A 292 11.64 21.06 5.24
CA ALA A 292 11.32 22.40 5.70
C ALA A 292 9.84 22.72 5.46
N THR A 293 9.17 23.35 6.42
CA THR A 293 7.83 23.93 6.24
C THR A 293 7.94 25.28 5.50
N PRO A 294 7.14 25.55 4.46
CA PRO A 294 7.16 26.83 3.75
C PRO A 294 6.79 28.00 4.69
N SER A 295 7.19 29.22 4.32
CA SER A 295 6.92 30.41 5.16
C SER A 295 5.43 30.71 5.26
N VAL A 296 4.99 31.39 6.34
CA VAL A 296 3.57 31.74 6.54
C VAL A 296 3.01 32.54 5.35
N ALA A 297 3.82 33.43 4.76
CA ALA A 297 3.44 34.20 3.58
C ALA A 297 3.19 33.30 2.36
N GLN A 298 3.99 32.24 2.17
CA GLN A 298 3.77 31.26 1.11
C GLN A 298 2.54 30.41 1.38
N GLN A 299 2.31 29.99 2.63
CA GLN A 299 1.13 29.21 3.01
C GLN A 299 -0.19 29.98 2.80
N ALA A 300 -0.17 31.31 2.95
CA ALA A 300 -1.33 32.17 2.71
C ALA A 300 -1.73 32.22 1.22
N VAL A 301 -0.76 32.07 0.32
CA VAL A 301 -0.98 32.03 -1.14
C VAL A 301 -1.24 30.60 -1.62
N GLN A 302 -0.51 29.63 -1.06
CA GLN A 302 -0.59 28.22 -1.42
C GLN A 302 -0.61 27.36 -0.14
N PRO A 303 -1.80 26.97 0.35
CA PRO A 303 -1.92 26.16 1.56
C PRO A 303 -1.29 24.79 1.36
N VAL A 304 -0.59 24.31 2.39
CA VAL A 304 0.04 22.98 2.37
C VAL A 304 -1.06 21.93 2.39
N GLN A 305 -1.24 21.24 1.26
CA GLN A 305 -2.12 20.08 1.19
C GLN A 305 -1.35 18.82 1.59
N ARG A 306 -1.81 18.17 2.65
CA ARG A 306 -1.31 16.87 3.07
C ARG A 306 -2.16 15.78 2.44
N ARG A 307 -1.51 14.69 2.02
CA ARG A 307 -2.22 13.50 1.54
C ARG A 307 -2.99 12.90 2.71
N ASP A 308 -4.25 12.52 2.46
CA ASP A 308 -5.05 11.82 3.46
C ASP A 308 -4.46 10.43 3.73
N VAL A 309 -4.48 10.01 5.00
CA VAL A 309 -3.89 8.76 5.47
C VAL A 309 -4.94 8.06 6.33
N PRO A 310 -5.17 6.74 6.14
CA PRO A 310 -6.20 6.04 6.89
C PRO A 310 -5.81 5.92 8.37
N VAL A 311 -6.83 5.76 9.21
CA VAL A 311 -6.63 5.36 10.61
C VAL A 311 -6.50 3.84 10.63
N ALA A 312 -5.34 3.34 11.08
CA ALA A 312 -5.06 1.90 11.04
C ALA A 312 -6.11 1.08 11.81
N ASP A 313 -6.49 1.54 13.00
CA ASP A 313 -7.44 0.83 13.86
C ASP A 313 -8.85 0.78 13.26
N ASP A 314 -9.31 1.85 12.61
CA ASP A 314 -10.62 1.90 11.94
C ASP A 314 -10.67 0.93 10.75
N VAL A 315 -9.59 0.87 9.96
CA VAL A 315 -9.47 -0.08 8.83
C VAL A 315 -9.43 -1.52 9.32
N LEU A 316 -8.74 -1.80 10.44
CA LEU A 316 -8.69 -3.13 11.04
C LEU A 316 -10.05 -3.54 11.63
N ALA A 317 -10.76 -2.62 12.30
CA ALA A 317 -12.10 -2.86 12.79
C ALA A 317 -13.08 -3.20 11.65
N LEU A 318 -12.99 -2.46 10.52
CA LEU A 318 -13.76 -2.75 9.32
C LEU A 318 -13.45 -4.14 8.76
N ARG A 319 -12.16 -4.49 8.67
CA ARG A 319 -11.69 -5.80 8.23
C ARG A 319 -12.30 -6.92 9.06
N ASP A 320 -12.27 -6.78 10.38
CA ASP A 320 -12.74 -7.81 11.30
C ASP A 320 -14.28 -7.95 11.22
N ALA A 321 -15.01 -6.83 11.13
CA ALA A 321 -16.47 -6.83 10.95
C ALA A 321 -16.91 -7.51 9.63
N LEU A 322 -16.17 -7.28 8.54
CA LEU A 322 -16.39 -7.94 7.25
C LEU A 322 -16.05 -9.42 7.30
N ASN A 323 -14.92 -9.78 7.91
CA ASN A 323 -14.54 -11.18 8.09
C ASN A 323 -15.63 -11.96 8.83
N ASP A 324 -16.20 -11.38 9.88
CA ASP A 324 -17.30 -12.00 10.63
C ASP A 324 -18.57 -12.12 9.77
N ALA A 325 -18.95 -11.08 9.04
CA ALA A 325 -20.12 -11.10 8.16
C ALA A 325 -19.99 -12.15 7.05
N ILE A 326 -18.84 -12.21 6.39
CA ILE A 326 -18.55 -13.20 5.35
C ILE A 326 -18.49 -14.61 5.94
N TRP A 327 -17.94 -14.76 7.15
CA TRP A 327 -17.91 -16.06 7.83
C TRP A 327 -19.34 -16.57 8.09
N GLN A 328 -20.25 -15.74 8.61
CA GLN A 328 -21.64 -16.14 8.82
C GLN A 328 -22.34 -16.54 7.51
N ALA A 329 -22.13 -15.78 6.43
CA ALA A 329 -22.64 -16.13 5.10
C ALA A 329 -22.10 -17.48 4.61
N SER A 330 -20.82 -17.75 4.87
CA SER A 330 -20.13 -18.97 4.44
C SER A 330 -20.63 -20.25 5.07
N LEU A 331 -21.29 -20.18 6.24
CA LEU A 331 -21.86 -21.36 6.90
C LEU A 331 -23.02 -21.99 6.10
N LYS A 332 -23.61 -21.24 5.15
CA LYS A 332 -24.75 -21.67 4.34
C LYS A 332 -24.38 -21.95 2.87
N ALA A 333 -23.12 -21.71 2.50
CA ALA A 333 -22.64 -21.84 1.13
C ALA A 333 -22.41 -23.31 0.73
N ASP A 334 -22.67 -23.63 -0.54
CA ASP A 334 -22.21 -24.87 -1.15
C ASP A 334 -20.67 -24.87 -1.31
N PRO A 335 -20.02 -26.03 -1.55
CA PRO A 335 -18.56 -26.12 -1.59
C PRO A 335 -17.87 -25.23 -2.63
N GLU A 336 -18.47 -25.05 -3.82
CA GLU A 336 -17.86 -24.23 -4.90
C GLU A 336 -17.94 -22.75 -4.52
N HIS A 337 -19.11 -22.30 -4.09
CA HIS A 337 -19.31 -20.92 -3.66
C HIS A 337 -18.54 -20.59 -2.38
N TYR A 338 -18.41 -21.54 -1.44
CA TYR A 338 -17.58 -21.38 -0.23
C TYR A 338 -16.12 -21.09 -0.56
N GLN A 339 -15.54 -21.76 -1.56
CA GLN A 339 -14.17 -21.50 -2.01
C GLN A 339 -14.02 -20.08 -2.57
N ALA A 340 -14.96 -19.65 -3.42
CA ALA A 340 -14.95 -18.32 -4.00
C ALA A 340 -15.10 -17.23 -2.91
N MET A 341 -15.99 -17.45 -1.95
CA MET A 341 -16.21 -16.54 -0.83
C MET A 341 -15.01 -16.45 0.11
N ASN A 342 -14.37 -17.58 0.43
CA ASN A 342 -13.19 -17.58 1.28
C ASN A 342 -11.97 -16.94 0.57
N ASN A 343 -11.84 -17.10 -0.74
CA ASN A 343 -10.83 -16.37 -1.51
C ASN A 343 -11.09 -14.85 -1.45
N LEU A 344 -12.33 -14.41 -1.68
CA LEU A 344 -12.71 -13.00 -1.56
C LEU A 344 -12.38 -12.45 -0.17
N ARG A 345 -12.75 -13.18 0.89
CA ARG A 345 -12.43 -12.83 2.29
C ARG A 345 -10.93 -12.63 2.50
N GLN A 346 -10.11 -13.56 2.01
CA GLN A 346 -8.65 -13.47 2.13
C GLN A 346 -8.08 -12.26 1.38
N GLN A 347 -8.55 -11.98 0.17
CA GLN A 347 -8.08 -10.81 -0.59
C GLN A 347 -8.52 -9.49 0.04
N MET A 348 -9.76 -9.40 0.55
CA MET A 348 -10.25 -8.23 1.29
C MET A 348 -9.41 -8.00 2.55
N ALA A 349 -9.17 -9.06 3.33
CA ALA A 349 -8.37 -8.98 4.54
C ALA A 349 -6.91 -8.58 4.25
N ALA A 350 -6.30 -9.13 3.20
CA ALA A 350 -4.95 -8.78 2.77
C ALA A 350 -4.87 -7.32 2.31
N HIS A 351 -5.83 -6.85 1.50
CA HIS A 351 -5.86 -5.48 1.03
C HIS A 351 -6.08 -4.48 2.17
N LEU A 352 -7.07 -4.69 3.04
CA LEU A 352 -7.32 -3.84 4.21
C LEU A 352 -6.11 -3.84 5.16
N THR A 353 -5.41 -4.97 5.33
CA THR A 353 -4.18 -5.01 6.13
C THR A 353 -3.04 -4.19 5.48
N ALA A 354 -2.94 -4.19 4.15
CA ALA A 354 -2.00 -3.33 3.42
C ALA A 354 -2.38 -1.84 3.52
N VAL A 355 -3.67 -1.50 3.47
CA VAL A 355 -4.15 -0.13 3.69
C VAL A 355 -3.85 0.31 5.13
N ALA A 356 -4.14 -0.54 6.11
CA ALA A 356 -3.87 -0.27 7.53
C ALA A 356 -2.37 -0.12 7.84
N SER A 357 -1.49 -0.85 7.15
CA SER A 357 -0.03 -0.72 7.34
C SER A 357 0.52 0.63 6.86
N SER A 358 -0.18 1.25 5.91
CA SER A 358 0.08 2.64 5.49
C SER A 358 -0.62 3.69 6.36
N GLY A 359 -1.52 3.24 7.25
CA GLY A 359 -2.30 4.08 8.13
C GLY A 359 -1.54 4.55 9.36
N VAL A 360 -2.07 5.57 10.02
CA VAL A 360 -1.53 6.03 11.30
C VAL A 360 -2.28 5.40 12.46
N ARG A 361 -1.56 5.00 13.51
CA ARG A 361 -2.15 4.57 14.78
C ARG A 361 -2.56 5.79 15.58
N LEU A 362 -3.70 5.72 16.25
CA LEU A 362 -4.15 6.82 17.10
C LEU A 362 -3.64 6.63 18.54
N ILE A 363 -3.29 7.76 19.16
CA ILE A 363 -3.01 7.87 20.58
C ILE A 363 -4.04 8.81 21.20
N ASN A 364 -4.44 8.51 22.43
CA ASN A 364 -5.32 9.38 23.21
C ASN A 364 -4.46 10.30 24.08
N LEU A 365 -4.64 11.61 23.92
CA LEU A 365 -4.02 12.63 24.75
C LEU A 365 -5.10 13.32 25.60
N SER A 366 -4.85 13.41 26.90
CA SER A 366 -5.69 14.15 27.84
C SER A 366 -4.96 15.41 28.29
N PHE A 367 -5.65 16.54 28.27
CA PHE A 367 -5.10 17.83 28.67
C PHE A 367 -5.90 18.39 29.84
N LYS A 368 -5.22 19.02 30.79
CA LYS A 368 -5.88 19.58 31.99
C LYS A 368 -6.78 20.79 31.69
N GLN A 369 -6.67 21.37 30.49
CA GLN A 369 -7.38 22.57 30.07
C GLN A 369 -7.70 22.51 28.59
N SER A 370 -8.68 23.32 28.14
CA SER A 370 -8.98 23.48 26.72
C SER A 370 -7.81 24.15 26.01
N LEU A 371 -7.34 23.55 24.91
CA LEU A 371 -6.26 24.07 24.09
C LEU A 371 -6.75 24.27 22.64
N PRO A 372 -6.22 25.26 21.90
CA PRO A 372 -6.44 25.35 20.47
C PRO A 372 -5.84 24.15 19.73
N ALA A 373 -6.51 23.67 18.68
CA ALA A 373 -6.02 22.55 17.86
C ALA A 373 -4.66 22.82 17.22
N LEU A 374 -4.37 24.07 16.91
CA LEU A 374 -3.07 24.49 16.39
C LEU A 374 -1.95 24.27 17.41
N VAL A 375 -2.20 24.54 18.69
CA VAL A 375 -1.23 24.32 19.77
C VAL A 375 -0.99 22.83 19.98
N VAL A 376 -2.05 22.02 19.97
CA VAL A 376 -1.93 20.57 20.09
C VAL A 376 -1.15 19.96 18.92
N ALA A 377 -1.42 20.39 17.68
CA ALA A 377 -0.68 19.96 16.49
C ALA A 377 0.82 20.32 16.59
N TYR A 378 1.13 21.54 17.03
CA TYR A 378 2.52 21.95 17.23
C TYR A 378 3.22 21.17 18.34
N GLN A 379 2.57 20.96 19.48
CA GLN A 379 3.16 20.21 20.61
C GLN A 379 3.44 18.75 20.26
N GLN A 380 2.54 18.09 19.52
CA GLN A 380 2.69 16.67 19.21
C GLN A 380 3.58 16.40 17.99
N PHE A 381 3.50 17.23 16.96
CA PHE A 381 4.14 16.95 15.68
C PHE A 381 5.31 17.88 15.35
N ALA A 382 5.57 18.89 16.19
CA ALA A 382 6.40 20.05 15.87
C ALA A 382 5.98 20.75 14.56
N ASP A 383 4.74 20.55 14.11
CA ASP A 383 4.20 21.03 12.84
C ASP A 383 2.74 21.48 13.00
N ALA A 384 2.54 22.81 12.98
CA ALA A 384 1.23 23.44 13.11
C ALA A 384 0.33 23.24 11.86
N THR A 385 0.91 22.86 10.71
CA THR A 385 0.14 22.63 9.48
C THR A 385 -0.78 21.41 9.57
N ARG A 386 -0.54 20.52 10.55
CA ARG A 386 -1.36 19.34 10.83
C ARG A 386 -2.61 19.63 11.66
N VAL A 387 -3.01 20.89 11.82
CA VAL A 387 -4.20 21.28 12.59
C VAL A 387 -5.49 20.65 12.06
N THR A 388 -5.62 20.51 10.73
CA THR A 388 -6.81 19.92 10.09
C THR A 388 -7.00 18.45 10.45
N GLU A 389 -5.90 17.71 10.63
CA GLU A 389 -5.91 16.32 11.06
C GLU A 389 -6.52 16.19 12.47
N VAL A 390 -6.12 17.06 13.40
CA VAL A 390 -6.62 17.08 14.78
C VAL A 390 -8.10 17.49 14.83
N THR A 391 -8.49 18.53 14.07
CA THR A 391 -9.89 19.02 14.08
C THR A 391 -10.85 18.02 13.44
N GLN A 392 -10.49 17.46 12.28
CA GLN A 392 -11.33 16.48 11.59
C GLN A 392 -11.46 15.20 12.41
N ARG A 393 -10.42 14.75 13.12
CA ARG A 393 -10.46 13.51 13.93
C ARG A 393 -11.32 13.59 15.17
N ASN A 394 -11.34 14.75 15.81
CA ASN A 394 -12.04 14.93 17.07
C ASN A 394 -13.44 15.53 16.89
N GLY A 395 -13.90 15.74 15.65
CA GLY A 395 -15.25 16.26 15.36
C GLY A 395 -15.53 17.60 16.04
N VAL A 396 -14.52 18.48 16.07
CA VAL A 396 -14.53 19.67 16.93
C VAL A 396 -15.42 20.74 16.34
N ALA A 397 -16.34 21.30 17.14
CA ALA A 397 -17.21 22.39 16.71
C ALA A 397 -16.43 23.69 16.42
N HIS A 398 -15.38 23.98 17.20
CA HIS A 398 -14.53 25.15 17.00
C HIS A 398 -13.04 24.81 17.15
N PRO A 399 -12.19 25.02 16.12
CA PRO A 399 -10.76 24.70 16.16
C PRO A 399 -9.96 25.34 17.31
N GLY A 400 -10.42 26.49 17.82
CA GLY A 400 -9.80 27.20 18.94
C GLY A 400 -10.06 26.60 20.32
N PHE A 401 -11.04 25.70 20.46
CA PHE A 401 -11.46 25.14 21.74
C PHE A 401 -11.60 23.63 21.64
N LEU A 402 -10.51 22.91 21.89
CA LEU A 402 -10.59 21.46 22.05
C LEU A 402 -11.09 21.10 23.44
N PRO A 403 -11.97 20.08 23.58
CA PRO A 403 -12.37 19.58 24.88
C PRO A 403 -11.14 19.04 25.64
N PRO A 404 -11.08 19.20 26.97
CA PRO A 404 -9.92 18.80 27.77
C PRO A 404 -9.67 17.27 27.81
N ASN A 405 -10.65 16.43 27.44
CA ASN A 405 -10.55 14.98 27.58
C ASN A 405 -10.51 14.24 26.24
N ASP A 406 -9.70 13.18 26.20
CA ASP A 406 -9.61 12.14 25.18
C ASP A 406 -9.50 12.63 23.72
N LEU A 407 -8.49 13.47 23.46
CA LEU A 407 -8.16 13.90 22.12
C LEU A 407 -7.40 12.80 21.37
N LYS A 408 -7.98 12.34 20.26
CA LYS A 408 -7.38 11.38 19.34
C LYS A 408 -6.41 12.10 18.41
N VAL A 409 -5.14 11.74 18.48
CA VAL A 409 -4.06 12.31 17.65
C VAL A 409 -3.24 11.17 17.03
N SER A 410 -2.58 11.41 15.90
CA SER A 410 -1.68 10.40 15.31
C SER A 410 -0.50 10.12 16.23
N GLY A 411 -0.15 8.84 16.39
CA GLY A 411 1.18 8.42 16.84
C GLY A 411 2.24 8.81 15.82
N GLU A 412 3.49 8.95 16.28
CA GLU A 412 4.65 9.30 15.44
C GLU A 412 4.97 8.26 14.35
#